data_AF-A0A929HP45-F1
#
_entry.id   AF-A0A929HP45-F1
#
_cell.length_a   1.000
_cell.length_b   1.000
_cell.length_c   1.000
_cell.angle_alpha   90.00
_cell.angle_beta   90.00
_cell.angle_gamma   90.00
#
_symmetry.space_group_name_H-M   'P 1'
#
loop_
_entity.id
_entity.type
_entity.pdbx_description
1 polymer ?
#
loop_
_entity_poly.entity_id
_entity_poly.type
_entity_poly.pdbx_seq_one_letter_code
_entity_poly.pdbx_strand_id
1 'polypeptide(L)' 'MESLSILTWVLTAMSLVGVWYNIKKNPLCFYIWIVANVGWIYVDIKAGLMGQAALFVIYSALSVYGIYAWRKPEESKA' A
#
# COMPACT_ATOMS: atom_id res chain seq x y z
N MET A 1 6.83 10.36 -20.96
CA MET A 1 6.54 11.22 -19.79
C MET A 1 5.06 11.16 -19.43
N GLU A 2 4.14 11.33 -20.38
CA GLU A 2 2.68 11.26 -20.13
C GLU A 2 2.17 9.91 -19.58
N SER A 3 2.74 8.78 -20.01
CA SER A 3 2.32 7.45 -19.53
C SER A 3 2.60 7.20 -18.05
N LEU A 4 3.62 7.86 -17.48
CA LEU A 4 3.93 7.76 -16.05
C LEU A 4 2.98 8.63 -15.21
N SER A 5 2.51 9.75 -15.75
CA SER A 5 1.59 10.66 -15.06
C SER A 5 0.21 10.03 -14.83
N ILE A 6 -0.35 9.33 -15.83
CA ILE A 6 -1.63 8.65 -15.66
C ILE A 6 -1.51 7.52 -14.62
N LEU A 7 -0.38 6.80 -14.65
CA LEU A 7 -0.11 5.74 -13.69
C LEU A 7 -0.04 6.26 -12.25
N THR A 8 0.64 7.38 -12.00
CA THR A 8 0.73 7.97 -10.64
C THR A 8 -0.60 8.52 -10.13
N TRP A 9 -1.45 9.07 -11.00
CA TRP A 9 -2.81 9.49 -10.62
C TRP A 9 -3.70 8.30 -10.26
N VAL A 10 -3.62 7.20 -11.02
CA VAL A 10 -4.35 5.96 -10.71
C VAL A 10 -3.86 5.35 -9.39
N LEU A 11 -2.55 5.31 -9.17
CA LEU A 11 -1.97 4.83 -7.91
C LEU A 11 -2.38 5.70 -6.72
N THR A 12 -2.40 7.01 -6.87
CA THR A 12 -2.88 7.95 -5.84
C THR A 12 -4.36 7.71 -5.50
N ALA A 13 -5.21 7.55 -6.52
CA ALA A 13 -6.62 7.25 -6.31
C ALA A 13 -6.81 5.89 -5.61
N MET A 14 -6.05 4.87 -6.01
CA MET A 14 -6.08 3.55 -5.37
C MET A 14 -5.64 3.61 -3.90
N SER A 15 -4.60 4.39 -3.58
CA SER A 15 -4.16 4.63 -2.20
C SER A 15 -5.25 5.30 -1.35
N LEU A 16 -5.96 6.30 -1.89
CA LEU A 16 -7.07 6.97 -1.21
C LEU A 16 -8.24 6.01 -0.93
N VAL A 17 -8.56 5.13 -1.90
CA VAL A 17 -9.55 4.07 -1.69
C VAL A 17 -9.10 3.11 -0.59
N GLY A 18 -7.81 2.76 -0.54
CA GLY A 18 -7.22 1.96 0.54
C GLY A 18 -7.42 2.61 1.91
N VAL A 19 -7.20 3.93 2.02
CA VAL A 19 -7.45 4.70 3.26
C VAL A 19 -8.94 4.65 3.65
N TRP A 20 -9.84 4.79 2.69
CA TRP A 20 -11.28 4.70 2.97
C TRP A 20 -11.69 3.33 3.53
N TYR A 21 -11.16 2.24 2.96
CA TYR A 21 -11.38 0.89 3.50
C TYR A 21 -10.74 0.71 4.89
N ASN A 22 -9.63 1.38 5.15
CA ASN A 22 -8.96 1.36 6.45
C ASN A 22 -9.84 2.03 7.52
N ILE A 23 -10.45 3.18 7.21
CA ILE A 23 -11.43 3.87 8.07
C ILE A 23 -12.63 2.95 8.38
N LYS A 24 -13.07 2.16 7.40
CA LYS A 24 -14.14 1.16 7.57
C LYS A 24 -13.72 -0.11 8.32
N LYS A 25 -12.50 -0.16 8.88
CA LYS A 25 -11.91 -1.35 9.54
C LYS A 25 -12.00 -2.64 8.72
N ASN A 26 -11.95 -2.52 7.39
CA ASN A 26 -12.05 -3.67 6.50
C ASN A 26 -10.63 -4.15 6.10
N PRO A 27 -10.29 -5.43 6.28
CA PRO A 27 -8.97 -5.96 5.95
C PRO A 27 -8.63 -5.88 4.44
N LEU A 28 -9.61 -5.60 3.58
CA LEU A 28 -9.39 -5.33 2.15
C LEU A 28 -8.45 -4.13 1.90
N CYS A 29 -8.34 -3.18 2.83
CA CYS A 29 -7.42 -2.04 2.70
C CYS A 29 -5.97 -2.46 2.46
N PHE A 30 -5.52 -3.54 3.10
CA PHE A 30 -4.15 -4.01 2.97
C PHE A 30 -3.85 -4.62 1.60
N TYR A 31 -4.82 -5.32 1.01
CA TYR A 31 -4.66 -5.83 -0.35
C TYR A 31 -4.53 -4.67 -1.35
N ILE A 32 -5.31 -3.61 -1.16
CA ILE A 32 -5.24 -2.40 -1.98
C ILE A 32 -3.88 -1.71 -1.82
N TRP A 33 -3.38 -1.58 -0.59
CA TRP A 33 -2.07 -0.99 -0.33
C TRP A 33 -0.91 -1.82 -0.89
N ILE A 34 -0.97 -3.15 -0.85
CA ILE A 34 0.05 -3.99 -1.49
C ILE A 34 0.12 -3.71 -3.00
N VAL A 35 -1.02 -3.66 -3.69
CA VAL A 35 -1.05 -3.36 -5.13
C VAL A 35 -0.50 -1.96 -5.42
N ALA A 36 -0.91 -0.95 -4.63
CA ALA A 36 -0.42 0.41 -4.79
C ALA A 36 1.09 0.51 -4.55
N ASN A 37 1.60 -0.10 -3.48
CA ASN A 37 3.02 -0.09 -3.13
C ASN A 37 3.88 -0.76 -4.22
N VAL A 38 3.43 -1.88 -4.79
CA VAL A 38 4.14 -2.52 -5.92
C VAL A 38 4.22 -1.60 -7.14
N GLY A 39 3.14 -0.86 -7.43
CA GLY A 39 3.15 0.17 -8.47
C GLY A 39 4.13 1.31 -8.19
N TRP A 40 4.19 1.79 -6.94
CA TRP A 40 5.13 2.83 -6.52
C TRP A 40 6.59 2.38 -6.60
N ILE A 41 6.89 1.14 -6.20
CA ILE A 41 8.24 0.57 -6.35
C ILE A 41 8.69 0.61 -7.81
N TYR A 42 7.82 0.24 -8.76
CA TYR A 42 8.15 0.29 -10.18
C TYR A 42 8.42 1.72 -10.68
N VAL A 43 7.61 2.68 -10.25
CA VAL A 43 7.78 4.10 -10.59
C VAL A 43 9.09 4.64 -10.01
N ASP A 44 9.38 4.33 -8.75
CA ASP A 44 10.55 4.83 -8.03
C ASP A 44 11.86 4.25 -8.58
N ILE A 45 11.87 2.97 -8.96
CA ILE A 45 13.02 2.36 -9.66
C ILE A 45 13.27 3.07 -10.99
N LYS A 46 12.20 3.36 -11.77
CA LYS A 46 12.34 4.10 -13.03
C LYS A 46 12.77 5.56 -12.84
N ALA A 47 12.40 6.16 -11.72
CA ALA A 47 12.81 7.51 -11.35
C ALA A 47 14.23 7.56 -10.75
N GLY A 48 14.88 6.41 -10.51
CA GLY A 48 16.20 6.34 -9.84
C GLY A 48 16.15 6.59 -8.33
N LEU A 49 14.96 6.61 -7.73
CA LEU A 49 14.72 6.92 -6.32
C LEU A 49 14.75 5.64 -5.47
N MET A 50 15.93 5.04 -5.32
CA MET A 50 16.07 3.75 -4.61
C MET A 50 15.64 3.81 -3.14
N GLY A 51 15.83 4.94 -2.46
CA GLY A 51 15.39 5.12 -1.07
C GLY A 51 13.87 5.09 -0.91
N GLN A 52 13.16 5.67 -1.87
CA GLN A 52 11.69 5.67 -1.88
C GLN A 52 11.15 4.29 -2.24
N ALA A 53 11.76 3.61 -3.22
CA ALA A 53 11.43 2.23 -3.55
C ALA A 53 11.60 1.29 -2.34
N ALA A 54 12.70 1.42 -1.57
CA ALA A 54 12.92 0.61 -0.37
C ALA A 54 11.84 0.86 0.71
N LEU A 55 11.40 2.11 0.87
CA LEU A 55 10.32 2.47 1.79
C LEU A 55 8.99 1.81 1.39
N PHE A 56 8.63 1.81 0.11
CA PHE A 56 7.43 1.13 -0.37
C PHE A 56 7.52 -0.41 -0.26
N VAL A 57 8.72 -0.99 -0.36
CA VAL A 57 8.94 -2.42 -0.05
C VAL A 57 8.60 -2.73 1.41
N ILE A 58 9.07 -1.90 2.34
CA ILE A 58 8.76 -2.06 3.77
C ILE A 58 7.25 -1.89 4.01
N TYR A 59 6.60 -0.92 3.37
CA TYR A 59 5.15 -0.73 3.48
C TYR A 59 4.35 -1.91 2.92
N SER A 60 4.80 -2.55 1.85
CA SER A 60 4.22 -3.81 1.38
C SER A 60 4.33 -4.91 2.43
N ALA A 61 5.50 -5.09 3.05
CA ALA A 61 5.68 -6.08 4.10
C ALA A 61 4.80 -5.80 5.34
N LEU A 62 4.69 -4.54 5.75
CA LEU A 62 3.80 -4.12 6.83
C LEU A 62 2.32 -4.33 6.48
N SER A 63 1.93 -4.12 5.23
CA SER A 63 0.56 -4.38 4.78
C SER A 63 0.22 -5.87 4.86
N VAL A 64 1.17 -6.74 4.48
CA VAL A 64 1.04 -8.20 4.66
C VAL A 64 0.87 -8.53 6.15
N TYR A 65 1.72 -7.98 7.03
CA TYR A 65 1.58 -8.16 8.48
C TYR A 65 0.21 -7.67 8.99
N GLY A 66 -0.27 -6.54 8.49
CA GLY A 66 -1.57 -5.97 8.80
C GLY A 66 -2.72 -6.93 8.49
N ILE A 67 -2.68 -7.66 7.37
CA ILE A 67 -3.68 -8.69 7.05
C ILE A 67 -3.74 -9.77 8.13
N TYR A 68 -2.59 -10.23 8.62
CA TYR A 68 -2.53 -11.26 9.67
C TYR A 68 -2.96 -10.71 11.03
N ALA A 69 -2.50 -9.51 11.39
CA ALA A 69 -2.82 -8.88 12.67
C ALA A 69 -4.32 -8.54 12.79
N TRP A 70 -4.94 -8.06 11.72
CA TRP A 70 -6.35 -7.64 11.72
C TRP A 70 -7.32 -8.82 11.53
N ARG A 71 -6.84 -9.98 11.05
CA ARG A 71 -7.62 -11.24 11.03
C ARG A 71 -7.65 -11.95 12.38
N LYS A 72 -6.72 -11.65 13.28
CA LYS A 72 -6.84 -12.07 14.67
C LYS A 72 -7.78 -11.09 15.37
N PRO A 73 -8.97 -11.50 15.84
CA PRO A 73 -9.65 -10.71 16.85
C PRO A 73 -8.65 -10.52 17.99
N GLU A 74 -8.55 -9.30 18.54
CA GLU A 74 -7.79 -9.06 19.76
C GLU A 74 -8.16 -10.16 20.76
N GLU A 75 -7.25 -11.12 20.96
CA GLU A 75 -7.29 -11.90 22.19
C GLU A 75 -6.95 -10.88 23.26
N SER A 76 -8.04 -10.39 23.86
CA SER A 76 -8.13 -9.54 25.04
C SER A 76 -6.80 -9.51 25.78
N LYS A 77 -6.06 -8.40 25.67
CA LYS A 77 -5.06 -8.08 26.69
C LYS A 77 -5.84 -7.87 27.99
N ALA A 78 -5.87 -8.92 28.81
CA ALA A 78 -6.34 -8.93 30.19
C ALA A 78 -5.57 -7.94 31.05
#